data_AF-A0A8T4TBH8-F1
#
_entry.id   AF-A0A8T4TBH8-F1
#
_cell.length_a   1.000
_cell.length_b   1.000
_cell.length_c   1.000
_cell.angle_alpha   90.00
_cell.angle_beta   90.00
_cell.angle_gamma   90.00
#
_symmetry.space_group_name_H-M   'P 1'
#
loop_
_entity.id
_entity.type
_entity.pdbx_description
1 polymer ?
#
loop_
_entity_poly.entity_id
_entity_poly.type
_entity_poly.pdbx_seq_one_letter_code
_entity_poly.pdbx_strand_id
1 'polypeptide(L)'
;MNKRGAELSMNVIIISILVILVLLVLVFFFLGGTSNLFQQIQKQSPDNLEFGTNECLSKCQLAQGYTSETAKRNSGYCSATYSVDSDGDGIVDEKHHCWSNTIGVTCPGVSDFCTFNEVEQIG
;
A
#
# COMPACT_ATOMS: atom_id res chain seq x y z
N MET A 1 49.17 33.85 -15.90
CA MET A 1 49.24 32.50 -15.33
C MET A 1 48.45 32.49 -14.04
N ASN A 2 47.39 31.68 -14.01
CA ASN A 2 46.33 31.69 -13.01
C ASN A 2 46.63 30.65 -11.92
N LYS A 3 47.05 31.06 -10.72
CA LYS A 3 47.08 30.23 -9.51
C LYS A 3 46.91 31.12 -8.28
N ARG A 4 45.67 31.52 -7.99
CA ARG A 4 45.27 31.91 -6.64
C ARG A 4 44.83 30.64 -5.94
N GLY A 5 45.77 30.00 -5.24
CA GLY A 5 45.40 28.97 -4.26
C GLY A 5 44.55 29.66 -3.21
N ALA A 6 43.26 29.33 -3.15
CA ALA A 6 42.42 29.76 -2.05
C ALA A 6 42.99 29.07 -0.81
N GLU A 7 43.69 29.85 0.02
CA GLU A 7 44.10 29.46 1.35
C GLU A 7 42.80 29.31 2.16
N LEU A 8 42.19 28.12 2.09
CA LEU A 8 41.06 27.80 2.93
C LEU A 8 41.54 27.94 4.37
N SER A 9 41.07 28.98 5.04
CA SER A 9 41.32 29.21 6.46
C SER A 9 41.11 27.89 7.20
N MET A 10 42.05 27.53 8.08
CA MET A 10 42.06 26.28 8.84
C MET A 10 40.68 25.99 9.48
N ASN A 11 39.95 27.03 9.85
CA ASN A 11 38.59 26.97 10.40
C ASN A 11 37.57 26.41 9.41
N VAL A 12 37.66 26.74 8.12
CA VAL A 12 36.76 26.24 7.08
C VAL A 12 36.97 24.75 6.85
N ILE A 13 38.23 24.29 6.90
CA ILE A 13 38.56 22.86 6.81
C ILE A 13 37.97 22.09 8.00
N ILE A 14 38.09 22.63 9.21
CA ILE A 14 37.51 22.02 10.41
C ILE A 14 35.98 21.96 10.33
N ILE A 15 35.32 23.05 9.94
CA ILE A 15 33.86 23.11 9.84
C ILE A 15 33.35 22.14 8.78
N SER A 16 34.01 22.07 7.62
CA SER A 16 33.62 21.14 6.55
C SER A 16 33.72 19.68 6.97
N ILE A 17 34.75 19.28 7.71
CA ILE A 17 34.87 17.93 8.26
C ILE A 17 33.73 17.63 9.26
N LEU A 18 33.42 18.56 10.16
CA LEU A 18 32.33 18.38 11.13
C LEU A 18 30.97 18.21 10.43
N VAL A 19 30.70 19.01 9.40
CA VAL A 19 29.46 18.89 8.60
C VAL A 19 29.38 17.53 7.89
N ILE A 20 30.48 17.06 7.32
CA ILE A 20 30.53 15.74 6.67
C ILE A 20 30.27 14.63 7.69
N LEU A 21 30.84 14.71 8.90
CA LEU A 21 30.61 13.72 9.95
C LEU A 21 29.14 13.68 10.40
N VAL A 22 28.52 14.84 10.59
CA VAL A 22 27.09 14.93 10.95
C VAL A 22 26.22 14.34 9.83
N LEU A 23 26.53 14.64 8.56
CA LEU A 23 25.82 14.06 7.42
C LEU A 23 25.95 12.54 7.38
N LEU A 24 27.13 11.99 7.66
CA LEU A 24 27.32 10.53 7.71
C LEU A 24 26.46 9.89 8.80
N VAL A 25 26.42 10.48 10.01
CA VAL A 25 25.57 9.98 11.10
C VAL A 25 24.09 9.96 10.71
N LEU A 26 23.61 11.03 10.06
CA LEU A 26 22.23 11.09 9.55
C LEU A 26 21.97 10.01 8.51
N VAL A 27 22.85 9.83 7.53
CA VAL A 27 22.73 8.79 6.50
C VAL A 27 22.68 7.40 7.13
N PHE A 28 23.55 7.09 8.09
CA PHE A 28 23.51 5.81 8.80
C PHE A 28 22.23 5.61 9.61
N PHE A 29 21.70 6.67 10.23
CA PHE A 29 20.43 6.62 10.96
C PHE A 29 19.24 6.35 10.02
N PHE A 30 19.18 7.06 8.89
CA PHE A 30 18.11 6.87 7.90
C PHE A 30 18.21 5.52 7.18
N LEU A 31 19.41 5.07 6.80
CA LEU A 31 19.61 3.78 6.13
C LEU A 31 19.46 2.59 7.09
N GLY A 32 19.87 2.73 8.36
CA GLY A 32 19.82 1.66 9.36
C GLY A 32 18.47 1.52 10.08
N GLY A 33 17.74 2.63 10.29
CA GLY A 33 16.49 2.63 11.06
C GLY A 33 15.23 2.34 10.25
N THR A 34 15.22 2.67 8.96
CA THR A 34 14.00 2.58 8.13
C THR A 34 13.80 1.22 7.46
N SER A 35 14.87 0.44 7.27
CA SER A 35 14.82 -0.86 6.59
C SER A 35 13.96 -1.89 7.34
N ASN A 36 13.98 -1.88 8.67
CA ASN A 36 13.18 -2.80 9.49
C ASN A 36 11.71 -2.36 9.63
N LEU A 37 11.43 -1.05 9.62
CA LEU A 37 10.06 -0.54 9.66
C LEU A 37 9.34 -0.73 8.33
N PHE A 38 10.03 -0.57 7.20
CA PHE A 38 9.45 -0.75 5.87
C PHE A 38 9.10 -2.23 5.59
N GLN A 39 9.88 -3.17 6.13
CA GLN A 39 9.56 -4.60 6.04
C GLN A 39 8.33 -5.00 6.87
N GLN A 40 8.04 -4.31 7.97
CA GLN A 40 6.79 -4.51 8.73
C GLN A 40 5.58 -3.87 8.04
N ILE A 41 5.76 -2.75 7.34
CA ILE A 41 4.68 -2.11 6.56
C ILE A 41 4.34 -2.92 5.29
N GLN A 42 5.31 -3.64 4.70
CA GLN A 42 5.06 -4.56 3.59
C GLN A 42 4.49 -5.91 4.00
N LYS A 43 4.55 -6.27 5.29
CA LYS A 43 3.75 -7.38 5.83
C LYS A 43 2.35 -6.83 6.08
N GLN A 44 1.63 -6.68 4.97
CA GLN A 44 0.18 -6.68 4.84
C GLN A 44 -0.51 -6.85 6.20
N SER A 45 -0.71 -5.74 6.91
CA SER A 45 -1.68 -5.75 8.00
C SER A 45 -3.00 -6.21 7.39
N PRO A 46 -3.78 -7.04 8.09
CA PRO A 46 -5.10 -7.39 7.64
C PRO A 46 -5.84 -6.09 7.30
N ASP A 47 -6.40 -6.02 6.09
CA ASP A 47 -7.26 -4.90 5.78
C ASP A 47 -8.38 -4.96 6.81
N ASN A 48 -8.51 -3.91 7.63
CA ASN A 48 -9.63 -3.82 8.56
C ASN A 48 -10.90 -4.09 7.76
N LEU A 49 -11.71 -5.07 8.17
CA LEU A 49 -12.90 -5.48 7.43
C LEU A 49 -13.79 -4.27 7.09
N GLU A 50 -13.84 -3.27 7.98
CA GLU A 50 -14.52 -2.00 7.77
C GLU A 50 -13.95 -1.16 6.61
N PHE A 51 -12.62 -1.14 6.44
CA PHE A 51 -11.98 -0.48 5.30
C PHE A 51 -12.33 -1.18 3.98
N GLY A 52 -12.21 -2.52 3.94
CA GLY A 52 -12.59 -3.30 2.76
C GLY A 52 -14.08 -3.13 2.41
N THR A 53 -14.94 -3.11 3.42
CA THR A 53 -16.39 -2.86 3.26
C THR A 53 -16.65 -1.48 2.64
N ASN A 54 -16.05 -0.43 3.19
CA ASN A 54 -16.24 0.94 2.71
C ASN A 54 -15.72 1.14 1.28
N GLU A 55 -14.58 0.53 0.96
CA GLU A 55 -14.03 0.62 -0.39
C GLU A 55 -14.88 -0.16 -1.40
N CYS A 56 -15.36 -1.36 -1.03
CA CYS A 56 -16.30 -2.12 -1.84
C CYS A 56 -17.62 -1.38 -2.09
N LEU A 57 -18.15 -0.69 -1.07
CA LEU A 57 -19.32 0.18 -1.22
C LEU A 57 -19.07 1.31 -2.22
N SER A 58 -17.91 1.99 -2.12
CA SER A 58 -17.54 3.05 -3.05
C SER A 58 -17.43 2.53 -4.49
N LYS A 59 -16.77 1.38 -4.70
CA LYS A 59 -16.65 0.76 -6.01
C LYS A 59 -18.00 0.28 -6.54
N CYS A 60 -18.89 -0.20 -5.67
CA CYS A 60 -20.25 -0.56 -6.04
C CYS A 60 -21.04 0.66 -6.57
N GLN A 61 -21.02 1.78 -5.86
CA GLN A 61 -21.70 3.01 -6.28
C GLN A 61 -21.24 3.47 -7.67
N LEU A 62 -19.94 3.38 -7.94
CA LEU A 62 -19.39 3.68 -9.26
C LEU A 62 -19.90 2.68 -10.32
N ALA A 63 -19.89 1.39 -9.99
CA ALA A 63 -20.29 0.33 -10.90
C ALA A 63 -21.79 0.37 -11.26
N GLN A 64 -22.64 0.82 -10.32
CA GLN A 64 -24.07 1.04 -10.57
C GLN A 64 -24.33 2.16 -11.59
N GLY A 65 -23.40 3.11 -11.72
CA GLY A 65 -23.46 4.16 -12.74
C GLY A 65 -23.15 3.67 -14.16
N TYR A 66 -22.63 2.45 -14.33
CA TYR A 66 -22.35 1.90 -15.65
C TYR A 66 -23.60 1.41 -16.37
N THR A 67 -23.70 1.76 -17.65
CA THR A 67 -24.85 1.39 -18.50
C THR A 67 -24.63 0.11 -19.30
N SER A 68 -23.38 -0.31 -19.52
CA SER A 68 -23.05 -1.53 -20.24
C SER A 68 -22.73 -2.69 -19.29
N GLU A 69 -23.21 -3.88 -19.63
CA GLU A 69 -22.95 -5.11 -18.86
C GLU A 69 -21.45 -5.42 -18.77
N THR A 70 -20.70 -5.16 -19.84
CA THR A 70 -19.24 -5.34 -19.87
C THR A 70 -18.54 -4.39 -18.88
N ALA A 71 -18.98 -3.14 -18.75
CA ALA A 71 -18.40 -2.20 -17.78
C ALA A 71 -18.74 -2.60 -16.34
N LYS A 72 -19.94 -3.15 -16.10
CA LYS A 72 -20.32 -3.71 -14.80
C LYS A 72 -19.47 -4.92 -14.42
N ARG A 73 -19.27 -5.86 -15.35
CA ARG A 73 -18.43 -7.05 -15.18
C ARG A 73 -16.96 -6.70 -14.89
N ASN A 74 -16.42 -5.71 -15.60
CA ASN A 74 -15.04 -5.26 -15.46
C ASN A 74 -14.88 -4.15 -14.40
N SER A 75 -15.92 -3.90 -13.61
CA SER A 75 -15.88 -2.86 -12.58
C SER A 75 -14.87 -3.19 -11.49
N GLY A 76 -14.41 -2.16 -10.80
CA GLY A 76 -13.57 -2.34 -9.61
C GLY A 76 -14.26 -3.16 -8.53
N TYR A 77 -15.59 -3.18 -8.47
CA TYR A 77 -16.34 -4.00 -7.53
C TYR A 77 -16.16 -5.50 -7.81
N CYS A 78 -16.19 -5.93 -9.07
CA CYS A 78 -16.03 -7.35 -9.40
C CYS A 78 -14.58 -7.85 -9.31
N SER A 79 -13.60 -6.96 -9.49
CA SER A 79 -12.17 -7.33 -9.56
C SER A 79 -11.39 -7.10 -8.26
N ALA A 80 -11.89 -6.25 -7.35
CA ALA A 80 -11.19 -6.00 -6.09
C ALA A 80 -11.23 -7.22 -5.17
N THR A 81 -10.08 -7.48 -4.54
CA THR A 81 -9.90 -8.48 -3.48
C THR A 81 -9.33 -7.80 -2.24
N TYR A 82 -9.74 -8.30 -1.08
CA TYR A 82 -9.37 -7.77 0.23
C TYR A 82 -8.81 -8.89 1.07
N SER A 83 -7.77 -8.56 1.80
CA SER A 83 -7.02 -9.51 2.61
C SER A 83 -7.55 -9.46 4.03
N VAL A 84 -8.38 -10.45 4.37
CA VAL A 84 -9.08 -10.51 5.66
C VAL A 84 -8.36 -11.50 6.56
N ASP A 85 -8.11 -11.07 7.78
CA ASP A 85 -7.73 -11.90 8.91
C ASP A 85 -9.02 -12.36 9.60
N SER A 86 -9.33 -13.64 9.45
CA SER A 86 -10.56 -14.24 9.96
C SER A 86 -10.39 -14.82 11.36
N ASP A 87 -9.15 -15.13 11.78
CA ASP A 87 -8.85 -15.73 13.09
C ASP A 87 -8.30 -14.74 14.13
N GLY A 88 -7.98 -13.51 13.70
CA GLY A 88 -7.52 -12.41 14.53
C GLY A 88 -6.07 -12.54 14.96
N ASP A 89 -5.26 -13.34 14.28
CA ASP A 89 -3.84 -13.56 14.60
C ASP A 89 -2.91 -12.46 14.04
N GLY A 90 -3.46 -11.52 13.27
CA GLY A 90 -2.75 -10.42 12.62
C GLY A 90 -2.11 -10.79 11.29
N ILE A 91 -2.43 -11.97 10.73
CA ILE A 91 -1.96 -12.51 9.45
C ILE A 91 -3.18 -12.64 8.52
N VAL A 92 -2.95 -12.40 7.23
CA VAL A 92 -3.99 -12.59 6.23
C VAL A 92 -4.19 -14.08 5.96
N ASP A 93 -5.38 -14.59 6.22
CA ASP A 93 -5.76 -15.97 5.92
C ASP A 93 -6.10 -16.14 4.44
N GLU A 94 -7.01 -15.30 3.94
CA GLU A 94 -7.61 -15.45 2.62
C GLU A 94 -7.89 -14.09 1.97
N LYS A 95 -7.94 -14.11 0.64
CA LYS A 95 -8.39 -12.97 -0.17
C LYS A 95 -9.85 -13.16 -0.54
N HIS A 96 -10.68 -12.19 -0.17
CA HIS A 96 -12.10 -12.19 -0.51
C HIS A 96 -12.44 -11.08 -1.48
N HIS A 97 -13.28 -11.40 -2.47
CA HIS A 97 -13.83 -10.39 -3.36
C HIS A 97 -14.87 -9.50 -2.64
N CYS A 98 -15.13 -8.31 -3.17
CA CYS A 98 -16.20 -7.45 -2.66
C CYS A 98 -17.59 -8.09 -2.65
N TRP A 99 -17.85 -8.96 -3.64
CA TRP A 99 -19.09 -9.72 -3.77
C TRP A 99 -19.11 -11.00 -2.92
N SER A 100 -18.03 -11.29 -2.18
CA SER A 100 -18.00 -12.39 -1.22
C SER A 100 -18.89 -12.06 -0.03
N ASN A 101 -19.56 -13.09 0.49
CA ASN A 101 -20.35 -13.00 1.72
C ASN A 101 -19.51 -12.57 2.94
N THR A 102 -18.20 -12.81 2.92
CA THR A 102 -17.29 -12.42 4.01
C THR A 102 -17.16 -10.90 4.17
N ILE A 103 -17.16 -10.15 3.07
CA ILE A 103 -17.10 -8.68 3.10
C ILE A 103 -18.49 -8.07 3.36
N GLY A 104 -19.57 -8.82 3.06
CA GLY A 104 -20.94 -8.42 3.40
C GLY A 104 -21.50 -7.27 2.56
N VAL A 105 -20.83 -6.87 1.48
CA VAL A 105 -21.29 -5.79 0.59
C VAL A 105 -22.08 -6.39 -0.58
N THR A 106 -23.37 -6.04 -0.67
CA THR A 106 -24.21 -6.39 -1.81
C THR A 106 -24.32 -5.21 -2.76
N CYS A 107 -24.06 -5.43 -4.05
CA CYS A 107 -24.17 -4.41 -5.09
C CYS A 107 -25.28 -4.71 -6.12
N PRO A 108 -26.53 -4.25 -5.87
CA PRO A 108 -27.66 -4.53 -6.75
C PRO A 108 -27.40 -4.13 -8.21
N GLY A 109 -27.72 -5.03 -9.14
CA GLY A 109 -27.59 -4.79 -10.59
C GLY A 109 -26.16 -4.76 -11.11
N VAL A 110 -25.17 -5.14 -10.29
CA VAL A 110 -23.75 -5.30 -10.64
C VAL A 110 -23.25 -6.67 -10.18
N SER A 111 -23.62 -7.13 -8.98
CA SER A 111 -23.21 -8.41 -8.38
C SER A 111 -23.42 -9.59 -9.33
N ASP A 112 -24.54 -9.60 -10.05
CA ASP A 112 -24.94 -10.70 -10.95
C ASP A 112 -24.00 -10.85 -12.16
N PHE A 113 -23.18 -9.83 -12.43
CA PHE A 113 -22.20 -9.82 -13.52
C PHE A 113 -20.80 -10.22 -13.07
N CYS A 114 -20.54 -10.30 -11.77
CA CYS A 114 -19.27 -10.77 -11.23
C CYS A 114 -19.25 -12.31 -11.30
N THR A 115 -18.42 -12.89 -12.17
CA THR A 115 -18.39 -14.35 -12.39
C THR A 115 -17.51 -15.09 -11.39
N PHE A 116 -18.09 -16.17 -10.88
CA PHE A 116 -17.62 -17.22 -9.96
C PHE A 116 -16.18 -17.70 -10.17
N ASN A 117 -15.31 -17.39 -9.21
CA ASN A 117 -14.40 -18.34 -8.56
C ASN A 117 -14.12 -17.73 -7.17
N GLU A 118 -14.72 -18.30 -6.13
CA GLU A 118 -14.82 -17.70 -4.79
C GLU A 118 -13.49 -17.57 -4.05
N VAL A 119 -12.42 -18.24 -4.48
CA VAL A 119 -11.14 -18.22 -3.75
C VAL A 119 -9.97 -18.40 -4.72
N GLU A 120 -9.13 -17.39 -4.85
CA GLU A 120 -7.77 -17.57 -5.38
C GLU A 120 -6.88 -17.92 -4.17
N GLN A 121 -6.72 -19.23 -3.90
CA GLN A 121 -5.87 -19.69 -2.81
C GLN A 121 -4.44 -19.21 -3.03
N ILE A 122 -3.92 -18.50 -2.04
CA ILE A 122 -2.52 -18.05 -2.02
C ILE A 122 -1.68 -19.28 -1.68
N GLY A 123 -1.00 -19.82 -2.69
CA GLY A 123 -0.04 -20.92 -2.53
C GLY A 123 1.27 -20.49 -1.89
#